data_AF-A0A261TC49-F1
#
_entry.id   AF-A0A261TC49-F1
#
_cell.length_a   1.000
_cell.length_b   1.000
_cell.length_c   1.000
_cell.angle_alpha   90.00
_cell.angle_beta   90.00
_cell.angle_gamma   90.00
#
_symmetry.space_group_name_H-M   'P 1'
#
loop_
_entity.id
_entity.type
_entity.pdbx_description
1 polymer ?
#
loop_
_entity_poly.entity_id
_entity_poly.type
_entity_poly.pdbx_seq_one_letter_code
_entity_poly.pdbx_strand_id
1 'polypeptide(L)'
;MADNQQELNIQALIERADEVVRNCQRAIEDSDERLRRLGLDPAKVREVLAVQPLSEAQRAEAEKLYRQDMEDIEREVEQEANYARQRSEPRASGGVKRLRAMV
;
A
#
# COMPACT_ATOMS: atom_id res chain seq x y z
N MET A 1 -36.30 -34.05 -19.99
CA MET A 1 -34.88 -33.73 -20.32
C MET A 1 -34.58 -32.24 -20.11
N ALA A 2 -35.46 -31.31 -20.48
CA ALA A 2 -35.27 -29.87 -20.22
C ALA A 2 -35.32 -29.48 -18.73
N ASP A 3 -36.25 -30.05 -17.95
CA ASP A 3 -36.34 -29.77 -16.49
C ASP A 3 -35.08 -30.14 -15.72
N ASN A 4 -34.51 -31.33 -15.96
CA ASN A 4 -33.26 -31.74 -15.31
C ASN A 4 -32.08 -30.79 -15.64
N GLN A 5 -32.04 -30.20 -16.83
CA GLN A 5 -31.00 -29.22 -17.18
C GLN A 5 -31.22 -27.87 -16.50
N GLN A 6 -32.48 -27.45 -16.28
CA GLN A 6 -32.79 -26.24 -15.52
C GLN A 6 -32.48 -26.41 -14.03
N GLU A 7 -32.82 -27.56 -13.43
CA GLU A 7 -32.49 -27.85 -12.02
C GLU A 7 -30.98 -27.87 -11.77
N LEU A 8 -30.20 -28.52 -12.65
CA LEU A 8 -28.73 -28.53 -12.59
C LEU A 8 -28.12 -27.11 -12.69
N ASN A 9 -28.68 -26.26 -13.54
CA ASN A 9 -28.23 -24.87 -13.69
C ASN A 9 -28.53 -24.02 -12.44
N ILE A 10 -29.69 -24.24 -11.79
CA ILE A 10 -30.07 -23.54 -10.55
C ILE A 10 -29.15 -23.98 -9.40
N GLN A 11 -28.89 -25.27 -9.26
CA GLN A 11 -27.97 -25.79 -8.25
C GLN A 11 -26.55 -25.25 -8.42
N ALA A 12 -26.02 -25.24 -9.64
CA ALA A 12 -24.71 -24.65 -9.92
C ALA A 12 -24.65 -23.15 -9.57
N LEU A 13 -25.74 -22.42 -9.76
CA LEU A 13 -25.81 -20.99 -9.45
C LEU A 13 -25.87 -20.75 -7.93
N ILE A 14 -26.58 -21.60 -7.19
CA ILE A 14 -26.63 -21.57 -5.72
C ILE A 14 -25.24 -21.89 -5.14
N GLU A 15 -24.59 -22.96 -5.60
CA GLU A 15 -23.25 -23.33 -5.13
C GLU A 15 -22.24 -22.20 -5.35
N ARG A 16 -22.30 -21.56 -6.52
CA ARG A 16 -21.42 -20.43 -6.84
C ARG A 16 -21.73 -19.20 -5.99
N ALA A 17 -23.00 -18.94 -5.68
CA ALA A 17 -23.38 -17.86 -4.78
C ALA A 17 -22.86 -18.13 -3.35
N ASP A 18 -22.97 -19.36 -2.85
CA ASP A 18 -22.46 -19.77 -1.54
C ASP A 18 -20.94 -19.64 -1.45
N GLU A 19 -20.21 -20.00 -2.51
CA GLU A 19 -18.76 -19.80 -2.58
C GLU A 19 -18.40 -18.31 -2.48
N VAL A 20 -19.10 -17.45 -3.21
CA VAL A 20 -18.89 -16.00 -3.16
C VAL A 20 -19.15 -15.46 -1.76
N VAL A 21 -20.26 -15.86 -1.12
CA VAL A 21 -20.59 -15.45 0.25
C VAL A 21 -19.49 -15.86 1.23
N ARG A 22 -19.02 -17.11 1.17
CA ARG A 22 -17.92 -17.60 2.03
C ARG A 22 -16.61 -16.87 1.80
N ASN A 23 -16.32 -16.50 0.56
CA ASN A 23 -15.11 -15.75 0.23
C ASN A 23 -15.19 -14.30 0.72
N CYS A 24 -16.35 -13.66 0.58
CA CYS A 24 -16.60 -12.34 1.15
C CYS A 24 -16.48 -12.35 2.68
N GLN A 25 -17.04 -13.35 3.36
CA GLN A 25 -16.93 -13.48 4.82
C GLN A 25 -15.48 -13.60 5.27
N ARG A 26 -14.69 -14.47 4.64
CA ARG A 26 -13.26 -14.60 4.92
C ARG A 26 -12.48 -13.29 4.69
N ALA A 27 -12.77 -12.59 3.60
CA ALA A 27 -12.13 -11.31 3.32
C ALA A 27 -12.46 -10.23 4.37
N ILE A 28 -13.69 -10.22 4.88
CA ILE A 28 -14.11 -9.30 5.95
C ILE A 28 -13.36 -9.64 7.25
N GLU A 29 -13.29 -10.93 7.62
CA GLU A 29 -12.59 -11.39 8.82
C GLU A 29 -11.08 -11.05 8.77
N ASP A 30 -10.44 -11.28 7.62
CA ASP A 30 -9.02 -10.94 7.39
C ASP A 30 -8.78 -9.43 7.50
N SER A 31 -9.71 -8.62 7.00
CA SER A 31 -9.66 -7.15 7.10
C SER A 31 -9.77 -6.69 8.56
N ASP A 32 -10.72 -7.25 9.32
CA ASP A 32 -10.92 -6.93 10.73
C ASP A 32 -9.72 -7.33 11.59
N GLU A 33 -9.10 -8.48 11.29
CA GLU A 33 -7.87 -8.93 11.93
C GLU A 33 -6.69 -7.99 11.63
N ARG A 34 -6.54 -7.54 10.38
CA ARG A 34 -5.54 -6.53 10.00
C ARG A 34 -5.72 -5.23 10.77
N LEU A 35 -6.95 -4.73 10.85
CA LEU A 35 -7.26 -3.51 11.61
C LEU A 35 -6.88 -3.67 13.08
N ARG A 36 -7.23 -4.81 13.69
CA ARG A 36 -6.85 -5.11 15.08
C ARG A 36 -5.34 -5.17 15.29
N ARG A 37 -4.57 -5.73 14.36
CA ARG A 37 -3.09 -5.73 14.42
C ARG A 37 -2.48 -4.34 14.36
N LEU A 38 -3.15 -3.40 13.71
CA LEU A 38 -2.76 -1.99 13.68
C LEU A 38 -3.23 -1.22 14.93
N GLY A 39 -3.88 -1.90 15.89
CA GLY A 39 -4.45 -1.28 17.09
C GLY A 39 -5.75 -0.52 16.85
N LEU A 40 -6.38 -0.71 15.69
CA LEU A 40 -7.63 -0.05 15.31
C LEU A 40 -8.83 -0.95 15.66
N ASP A 41 -9.92 -0.33 16.11
CA ASP A 41 -11.21 -1.01 16.29
C ASP A 41 -11.96 -1.07 14.93
N PRO A 42 -12.19 -2.28 14.36
CA PRO A 42 -12.90 -2.42 13.09
C PRO A 42 -14.31 -1.83 13.10
N ALA A 43 -15.01 -1.88 14.24
CA ALA A 43 -16.35 -1.32 14.36
C ALA A 43 -16.31 0.20 14.23
N LYS A 44 -15.34 0.85 14.91
CA LYS A 44 -15.19 2.30 14.84
C LYS A 44 -14.74 2.78 13.47
N VAL A 45 -13.83 2.05 12.82
CA VAL A 45 -13.40 2.34 11.44
C VAL A 45 -14.60 2.30 10.49
N ARG A 46 -15.45 1.28 10.58
CA ARG A 46 -16.68 1.19 9.77
C ARG A 46 -17.64 2.33 10.03
N GLU A 47 -17.85 2.72 11.28
CA GLU A 47 -18.72 3.85 11.64
C GLU A 47 -18.21 5.16 11.02
N VAL A 48 -16.92 5.45 11.14
CA VAL A 48 -16.30 6.66 10.58
C VAL A 48 -16.39 6.68 9.05
N LEU A 49 -16.10 5.55 8.41
CA LEU A 49 -16.17 5.42 6.96
C LEU A 49 -17.62 5.44 6.43
N ALA A 50 -18.58 4.94 7.20
CA ALA A 50 -20.00 4.97 6.83
C ALA A 50 -20.58 6.40 6.88
N VAL A 51 -20.04 7.27 7.75
CA VAL A 51 -20.45 8.68 7.87
C VAL A 51 -19.85 9.54 6.75
N GLN A 52 -18.75 9.11 6.14
CA GLN A 52 -18.13 9.80 5.00
C GLN A 52 -17.93 8.85 3.82
N PRO A 53 -19.00 8.48 3.09
CA PRO A 53 -18.83 7.91 1.77
C PRO A 53 -18.18 8.98 0.89
N LEU A 54 -16.86 8.89 0.72
CA LEU A 54 -16.13 9.70 -0.25
C LEU A 54 -16.82 9.50 -1.61
N SER A 55 -17.24 10.60 -2.22
CA SER A 55 -17.72 10.56 -3.60
C SER A 55 -16.62 10.01 -4.50
N GLU A 56 -16.95 9.43 -5.65
CA GLU A 56 -15.95 8.88 -6.58
C GLU A 56 -14.88 9.92 -6.95
N ALA A 57 -15.28 11.20 -7.07
CA ALA A 57 -14.36 12.31 -7.30
C ALA A 57 -13.38 12.51 -6.12
N GLN A 58 -13.87 12.48 -4.88
CA GLN A 58 -13.02 12.62 -3.68
C GLN A 58 -12.09 11.41 -3.50
N ARG A 59 -12.54 10.21 -3.87
CA ARG A 59 -11.67 9.02 -3.90
C ARG A 59 -10.55 9.16 -4.93
N ALA A 60 -10.88 9.59 -6.15
CA ALA A 60 -9.89 9.78 -7.21
C ALA A 60 -8.86 10.85 -6.84
N GLU A 61 -9.30 11.94 -6.20
CA GLU A 61 -8.41 13.00 -5.72
C GLU A 61 -7.49 12.52 -4.58
N ALA A 62 -8.05 11.80 -3.60
CA ALA A 62 -7.26 11.22 -2.51
C ALA A 62 -6.24 10.19 -3.01
N GLU A 63 -6.62 9.35 -3.99
CA GLU A 63 -5.70 8.37 -4.59
C GLU A 63 -4.56 9.05 -5.35
N LYS A 64 -4.86 10.15 -6.06
CA LYS A 64 -3.85 10.95 -6.73
C LYS A 64 -2.87 11.58 -5.75
N LEU A 65 -3.37 12.17 -4.66
CA LEU A 65 -2.54 12.76 -3.61
C LEU A 65 -1.65 11.70 -2.96
N TYR A 66 -2.22 10.54 -2.62
CA TYR A 66 -1.47 9.43 -2.04
C TYR A 66 -0.32 8.96 -2.95
N ARG A 67 -0.55 8.83 -4.27
CA ARG A 67 0.53 8.46 -5.20
C ARG A 67 1.61 9.53 -5.25
N GLN A 68 1.23 10.79 -5.27
CA GLN A 68 2.17 11.90 -5.27
C GLN A 68 3.03 11.89 -4.00
N ASP A 69 2.42 11.71 -2.83
CA ASP A 69 3.13 11.64 -1.55
C ASP A 69 4.13 10.47 -1.53
N MET A 70 3.75 9.31 -2.09
CA MET A 70 4.65 8.15 -2.19
C MET A 70 5.83 8.42 -3.14
N GLU A 71 5.59 9.06 -4.29
CA GLU A 71 6.66 9.47 -5.22
C GLU A 71 7.59 10.54 -4.62
N ASP A 72 7.07 11.42 -3.76
CA ASP A 72 7.88 12.39 -3.00
C ASP A 72 8.74 11.68 -1.95
N ILE A 73 8.16 10.76 -1.17
CA ILE A 73 8.90 9.94 -0.21
C ILE A 73 10.03 9.14 -0.89
N GLU A 74 9.74 8.50 -2.02
CA GLU A 74 10.75 7.73 -2.76
C GLU A 74 11.92 8.61 -3.22
N ARG A 75 11.62 9.82 -3.73
CA ARG A 75 12.65 10.78 -4.13
C ARG A 75 13.48 11.28 -2.96
N GLU A 76 12.88 11.50 -1.79
CA GLU A 76 13.61 11.90 -0.59
C GLU A 76 14.54 10.79 -0.10
N VAL A 77 14.05 9.54 -0.07
CA VAL A 77 14.85 8.36 0.30
C VAL A 77 16.03 8.18 -0.66
N GLU A 78 15.83 8.34 -1.96
CA GLU A 78 16.92 8.27 -2.94
C GLU A 78 17.95 9.39 -2.76
N GLN A 79 17.50 10.62 -2.48
CA GLN A 79 18.39 11.74 -2.22
C GLN A 79 19.21 11.52 -0.94
N GLU A 80 18.59 11.02 0.11
CA GLU A 80 19.27 10.70 1.37
C GLU A 80 20.26 9.54 1.19
N ALA A 81 19.89 8.50 0.44
CA ALA A 81 20.78 7.40 0.09
C ALA A 81 21.98 7.87 -0.75
N ASN A 82 21.77 8.79 -1.69
CA ASN A 82 22.83 9.39 -2.49
C ASN A 82 23.74 10.29 -1.66
N TYR A 83 23.18 11.07 -0.74
CA TYR A 83 23.96 11.90 0.18
C TYR A 83 24.80 11.04 1.13
N ALA A 84 24.25 9.95 1.65
CA ALA A 84 24.98 8.98 2.46
C ALA A 84 26.14 8.34 1.69
N ARG A 85 25.93 7.97 0.42
CA ARG A 85 26.98 7.43 -0.47
C ARG A 85 28.11 8.44 -0.69
N GLN A 86 27.80 9.69 -1.02
CA GLN A 86 28.81 10.74 -1.21
C GLN A 86 29.60 11.08 0.06
N ARG A 87 28.99 10.94 1.24
CA ARG A 87 29.68 11.16 2.53
C ARG A 87 30.59 9.99 2.92
N SER A 88 30.30 8.78 2.42
CA SER A 88 31.07 7.56 2.66
C SER A 88 32.24 7.35 1.67
N GLU A 89 32.30 8.11 0.57
CA GLU A 89 33.49 8.13 -0.28
C GLU A 89 34.62 8.87 0.47
N PRO A 90 35.76 8.21 0.74
CA PRO A 90 36.90 8.88 1.36
C PRO A 90 37.39 9.94 0.38
N ARG A 91 37.18 11.22 0.73
CA ARG A 91 37.84 12.34 0.06
C ARG A 91 39.33 12.03 0.05
N ALA A 92 39.86 11.69 -1.13
CA ALA A 92 41.28 11.45 -1.30
C ALA A 92 42.05 12.64 -0.70
N SER A 93 42.77 12.38 0.39
CA SER A 93 43.60 13.37 1.06
C SER A 93 44.81 13.67 0.19
N GLY A 94 44.62 14.45 -0.87
CA GLY A 94 45.68 14.97 -1.74
C GLY A 94 46.35 16.22 -1.15
N GLY A 95 46.61 16.23 0.15
CA GLY A 95 47.33 17.31 0.82
C GLY A 95 48.82 17.00 0.89
N VAL A 96 49.58 17.34 -0.15
CA VAL A 96 51.05 17.40 -0.05
C VAL A 96 51.49 18.81 -0.44
N LYS A 97 51.53 19.71 0.55
CA LYS A 97 52.28 20.97 0.45
C LYS A 97 53.76 20.60 0.46
N ARG A 98 54.43 20.73 -0.69
CA ARG A 98 55.90 20.63 -0.78
C ARG A 98 56.54 21.76 0.02
N LEU A 99 57.27 21.43 1.07
CA LEU A 99 58.17 22.35 1.77
C LEU A 99 59.28 22.77 0.79
N ARG A 100 59.41 24.07 0.52
CA ARG A 100 60.53 24.62 -0.27
C ARG A 100 61.79 24.62 0.60
N ALA A 101 62.85 23.99 0.14
CA ALA A 101 64.19 24.15 0.69
C ALA A 101 64.71 25.56 0.33
N MET A 102 65.21 26.28 1.34
CA MET A 102 65.88 27.56 1.19
C MET A 102 67.37 27.28 0.97
N VAL A 103 67.94 27.79 -0.13
CA VAL A 103 69.39 27.85 -0.39
C VAL A 103 69.82 29.29 -0.21
#